data_AF-A0A2E2HN87-F1
#
_entry.id   AF-A0A2E2HN87-F1
#
_cell.length_a   1.000
_cell.length_b   1.000
_cell.length_c   1.000
_cell.angle_alpha   90.00
_cell.angle_beta   90.00
_cell.angle_gamma   90.00
#
_symmetry.space_group_name_H-M   'P 1'
#
loop_
_entity.id
_entity.type
_entity.pdbx_description
1 polymer ?
#
loop_
_entity_poly.entity_id
_entity_poly.type
_entity_poly.pdbx_seq_one_letter_code
_entity_poly.pdbx_strand_id
1 'polypeptide(L)'
;MLTRKFKSVAMAGLLFFGLNVGAADKVTFEDHIMPIFRNSCLKCHNADKMKADLDISTYAALINGSGNGEIVAGGDPDSSLLYKVVTHEKEPTMPPNGKLGDKDIATIKAWIAGGLLENSGSKAVMSDKPKVNLALDPDSLGKRPDGPPPMPVEVFSLDPYVRTARTSISTAMAVSPWSPLIAIGGQRQVLLYNTDSLTIAGIVPYEEGYPHSLKFSSNGKLLVIGGGRGANIGHSTVWDITKGEKILQVGDDLDAVMASDISPDQRFIAHGGPDRFLRIFSTETGEVVHKIKKHTDWVTAVRFSVDGKYVASGDRNGGLHVWETEPGGRVCSFSHGNRVVGFEWASTNIVVSASMDGTAKIFNVDEARQLKSWSAHSGGTSSITRSMNGMLVTSGRNKRATLWDANGVAKRSFTFPDDIPAQAVPSHDAKLVIGSDWEGMVYVWNAADGKEVKRLS
;
A
#
# COMPACT_ATOMS: atom_id res chain seq x y z
N MET A 1 38.67 71.01 -13.97
CA MET A 1 39.33 70.86 -12.66
C MET A 1 38.77 69.60 -12.03
N LEU A 2 39.64 68.72 -11.50
CA LEU A 2 39.37 67.44 -10.85
C LEU A 2 38.85 66.29 -11.73
N THR A 3 39.20 65.01 -11.53
CA THR A 3 40.47 64.26 -11.36
C THR A 3 40.09 62.78 -11.24
N ARG A 4 40.79 61.90 -11.98
CA ARG A 4 41.14 60.47 -11.70
C ARG A 4 39.98 59.50 -11.31
N LYS A 5 39.86 58.31 -11.90
CA LYS A 5 40.77 57.16 -11.76
C LYS A 5 40.34 56.06 -12.75
N PHE A 6 41.23 55.66 -13.65
CA PHE A 6 41.17 54.36 -14.32
C PHE A 6 41.78 53.31 -13.39
N LYS A 7 41.06 52.22 -13.11
CA LYS A 7 41.63 50.97 -12.60
C LYS A 7 41.47 49.90 -13.66
N SER A 8 42.62 49.41 -14.10
CA SER A 8 42.83 48.19 -14.88
C SER A 8 42.35 46.96 -14.13
N VAL A 9 41.64 46.07 -14.80
CA VAL A 9 41.49 44.66 -14.40
C VAL A 9 42.07 43.81 -15.52
N ALA A 10 43.07 43.02 -15.16
CA ALA A 10 43.78 42.10 -16.03
C ALA A 10 42.88 40.92 -16.40
N MET A 11 42.81 40.60 -17.69
CA MET A 11 42.12 39.44 -18.23
C MET A 11 43.10 38.26 -18.23
N ALA A 12 43.00 37.40 -17.21
CA ALA A 12 43.72 36.14 -17.17
C ALA A 12 42.95 35.11 -18.01
N GLY A 13 43.47 34.79 -19.20
CA GLY A 13 42.99 33.68 -20.01
C GLY A 13 43.41 32.35 -19.37
N LEU A 14 42.45 31.57 -18.89
CA LEU A 14 42.67 30.16 -18.59
C LEU A 14 42.50 29.35 -19.87
N LEU A 15 43.61 28.76 -20.32
CA LEU A 15 43.65 27.67 -21.28
C LEU A 15 42.84 26.48 -20.71
N PHE A 16 41.75 26.12 -21.38
CA PHE A 16 41.11 24.84 -21.19
C PHE A 16 42.02 23.75 -21.78
N PHE A 17 42.76 23.06 -20.91
CA PHE A 17 43.26 21.72 -21.23
C PHE A 17 42.03 20.81 -21.29
N GLY A 18 41.65 20.41 -22.51
CA GLY A 18 40.70 19.33 -22.73
C GLY A 18 41.27 18.04 -22.16
N LEU A 19 40.86 17.69 -20.95
CA LEU A 19 40.90 16.32 -20.47
C LEU A 19 39.90 15.54 -21.31
N ASN A 20 40.43 14.82 -22.30
CA ASN A 20 39.69 13.80 -23.02
C ASN A 20 39.43 12.66 -22.00
N VAL A 21 38.32 12.76 -21.28
CA VAL A 21 37.80 11.64 -20.50
C VAL A 21 37.35 10.61 -21.53
N GLY A 22 38.18 9.58 -21.75
CA GLY A 22 37.80 8.44 -22.57
C GLY A 22 36.44 7.92 -22.09
N ALA A 23 35.52 7.73 -23.03
CA ALA A 23 34.26 7.06 -22.76
C ALA A 23 34.59 5.76 -22.03
N ALA A 24 34.11 5.60 -20.79
CA ALA A 24 34.20 4.32 -20.11
C ALA A 24 33.54 3.28 -21.04
N ASP A 25 34.27 2.21 -21.37
CA ASP A 25 33.75 1.14 -22.22
C ASP A 25 32.43 0.66 -21.63
N LYS A 26 31.35 0.80 -22.41
CA LYS A 26 30.01 0.42 -21.97
C LYS A 26 30.01 -1.08 -21.67
N VAL A 27 29.62 -1.47 -20.47
CA VAL A 27 29.38 -2.87 -20.15
C VAL A 27 28.08 -3.30 -20.84
N THR A 28 28.14 -4.38 -21.61
CA THR A 28 27.07 -4.87 -22.49
C THR A 28 26.75 -6.33 -22.20
N PHE A 29 25.51 -6.74 -22.53
CA PHE A 29 25.09 -8.12 -22.39
C PHE A 29 25.94 -9.04 -23.25
N GLU A 30 26.09 -8.71 -24.54
CA GLU A 30 26.79 -9.54 -25.52
C GLU A 30 28.27 -9.74 -25.18
N ASP A 31 29.00 -8.66 -24.87
CA ASP A 31 30.45 -8.71 -24.74
C ASP A 31 30.91 -9.09 -23.33
N HIS A 32 30.13 -8.75 -22.30
CA HIS A 32 30.59 -8.82 -20.90
C HIS A 32 29.79 -9.80 -20.05
N ILE A 33 28.46 -9.85 -20.20
CA ILE A 33 27.60 -10.68 -19.35
C ILE A 33 27.43 -12.10 -19.89
N MET A 34 27.27 -12.23 -21.21
CA MET A 34 27.10 -13.52 -21.87
C MET A 34 28.27 -14.49 -21.60
N PRO A 35 29.55 -14.07 -21.55
CA PRO A 35 30.65 -14.93 -21.13
C PRO A 35 30.50 -15.47 -19.70
N ILE A 36 30.05 -14.63 -18.76
CA ILE A 36 29.81 -15.02 -17.37
C ILE A 36 28.69 -16.07 -17.31
N PHE A 37 27.58 -15.82 -18.01
CA PHE A 37 26.45 -16.74 -18.05
C PHE A 37 26.82 -18.07 -18.69
N ARG A 38 27.60 -18.08 -19.77
CA ARG A 38 28.09 -19.32 -20.39
C ARG A 38 28.90 -20.18 -19.43
N ASN A 39 29.76 -19.56 -18.63
CA ASN A 39 30.64 -20.27 -17.71
C ASN A 39 29.90 -20.83 -16.50
N SER A 40 28.94 -20.06 -15.96
CA SER A 40 28.40 -20.30 -14.62
C SER A 40 26.91 -20.61 -14.56
N CYS A 41 26.12 -20.28 -15.59
CA CYS A 41 24.65 -20.26 -15.49
C CYS A 41 23.93 -21.09 -16.56
N LEU A 42 24.42 -21.06 -17.81
CA LEU A 42 23.74 -21.67 -18.96
C LEU A 42 23.68 -23.20 -18.92
N LYS A 43 24.40 -23.86 -18.01
CA LYS A 43 24.23 -25.30 -17.79
C LYS A 43 22.84 -25.65 -17.25
N CYS A 44 22.12 -24.69 -16.66
CA CYS A 44 20.79 -24.86 -16.07
C CYS A 44 19.74 -23.88 -16.60
N HIS A 45 20.14 -22.66 -16.95
CA HIS A 45 19.24 -21.58 -17.40
C HIS A 45 19.41 -21.33 -18.89
N ASN A 46 18.81 -22.20 -19.70
CA ASN A 46 18.76 -22.11 -21.16
C ASN A 46 17.38 -22.55 -21.65
N ALA A 47 17.08 -22.33 -22.94
CA ALA A 47 15.81 -22.66 -23.56
C ALA A 47 15.35 -24.12 -23.38
N ASP A 48 16.27 -25.08 -23.24
CA ASP A 48 15.93 -26.51 -23.11
C ASP A 48 15.64 -26.92 -21.66
N LYS A 49 16.39 -26.35 -20.70
CA LYS A 49 16.33 -26.77 -19.29
C LYS A 49 15.45 -25.91 -18.41
N MET A 50 15.44 -24.60 -18.67
CA MET A 50 14.64 -23.58 -17.98
C MET A 50 14.47 -23.83 -16.47
N LYS A 51 15.55 -24.11 -15.73
CA LYS A 51 15.42 -24.41 -14.29
C LYS A 51 14.82 -23.18 -13.59
N ALA A 52 13.80 -23.40 -12.77
CA ALA A 52 12.97 -22.34 -12.16
C ALA A 52 12.26 -21.44 -13.20
N ASP A 53 11.87 -22.02 -14.33
CA ASP A 53 11.17 -21.36 -15.44
C ASP A 53 11.91 -20.13 -15.95
N LEU A 54 13.24 -20.21 -16.01
CA LEU A 54 14.12 -19.11 -16.37
C LEU A 54 15.11 -19.49 -17.48
N ASP A 55 15.06 -18.73 -18.57
CA ASP A 55 16.03 -18.73 -19.66
C ASP A 55 16.79 -17.39 -19.70
N ILE A 56 18.13 -17.45 -19.64
CA ILE A 56 19.01 -16.28 -19.74
C ILE A 56 20.02 -16.43 -20.89
N SER A 57 19.76 -17.35 -21.81
CA SER A 57 20.65 -17.64 -22.95
C SER A 57 20.62 -16.55 -24.03
N THR A 58 19.63 -15.65 -23.99
CA THR A 58 19.51 -14.48 -24.85
C THR A 58 19.11 -13.24 -24.04
N TYR A 59 19.38 -12.05 -24.57
CA TYR A 59 18.97 -10.80 -23.95
C TYR A 59 17.45 -10.73 -23.77
N ALA A 60 16.70 -11.00 -24.84
CA ALA A 60 15.24 -10.98 -24.81
C ALA A 60 14.66 -11.94 -23.75
N ALA A 61 15.19 -13.15 -23.63
CA ALA A 61 14.75 -14.11 -22.61
C ALA A 61 15.06 -13.62 -21.18
N LEU A 62 16.26 -13.06 -20.97
CA LEU A 62 16.66 -12.49 -19.69
C LEU A 62 15.75 -11.33 -19.24
N ILE A 63 15.44 -10.41 -20.16
CA ILE A 63 14.57 -9.26 -19.88
C ILE A 63 13.12 -9.69 -19.63
N ASN A 64 12.63 -10.72 -20.34
CA ASN A 64 11.30 -11.29 -20.06
C ASN A 64 11.18 -11.90 -18.65
N GLY A 65 12.31 -12.25 -18.03
CA GLY A 65 12.36 -12.76 -16.67
C GLY A 65 11.94 -14.23 -16.56
N SER A 66 11.44 -14.59 -15.38
CA SER A 66 10.98 -15.94 -15.07
C SER A 66 9.46 -16.00 -14.92
N GLY A 67 8.90 -17.20 -14.74
CA GLY A 67 7.49 -17.37 -14.34
C GLY A 67 7.10 -16.66 -13.03
N ASN A 68 8.08 -16.23 -12.23
CA ASN A 68 7.89 -15.47 -10.98
C ASN A 68 8.11 -13.96 -11.14
N GLY A 69 8.35 -13.47 -12.36
CA GLY A 69 8.52 -12.06 -12.69
C GLY A 69 9.92 -11.70 -13.18
N GLU A 70 10.13 -10.38 -13.30
CA GLU A 70 11.39 -9.74 -13.70
C GLU A 70 12.56 -10.15 -12.79
N ILE A 71 13.74 -10.33 -13.36
CA ILE A 71 14.94 -10.73 -12.60
C ILE A 71 16.08 -9.71 -12.65
N VAL A 72 16.02 -8.72 -13.54
CA VAL A 72 16.99 -7.64 -13.68
C VAL A 72 16.24 -6.32 -13.84
N ALA A 73 16.58 -5.34 -13.00
CA ALA A 73 15.99 -4.01 -13.01
C ALA A 73 17.09 -3.00 -13.34
N GLY A 74 17.05 -2.43 -14.55
CA GLY A 74 18.11 -1.56 -15.02
C GLY A 74 18.27 -0.29 -14.18
N GLY A 75 19.48 0.22 -14.05
CA GLY A 75 19.82 1.31 -13.12
C GLY A 75 19.80 0.92 -11.64
N ASP A 76 19.33 -0.29 -11.29
CA ASP A 76 19.15 -0.70 -9.90
C ASP A 76 19.61 -2.14 -9.61
N PRO A 77 20.91 -2.31 -9.30
CA PRO A 77 21.44 -3.60 -8.88
C PRO A 77 20.76 -4.14 -7.61
N ASP A 78 20.39 -3.26 -6.68
CA ASP A 78 19.91 -3.68 -5.35
C ASP A 78 18.42 -4.10 -5.35
N SER A 79 17.66 -3.85 -6.43
CA SER A 79 16.34 -4.48 -6.63
C SER A 79 16.43 -5.74 -7.49
N SER A 80 17.42 -5.85 -8.37
CA SER A 80 17.59 -6.98 -9.30
C SER A 80 17.76 -8.33 -8.59
N LEU A 81 16.81 -9.26 -8.81
CA LEU A 81 16.89 -10.62 -8.26
C LEU A 81 18.20 -11.32 -8.66
N LEU A 82 18.62 -11.17 -9.93
CA LEU A 82 19.87 -11.72 -10.44
C LEU A 82 21.05 -11.28 -9.57
N TYR A 83 21.14 -10.01 -9.23
CA TYR A 83 22.25 -9.47 -8.44
C TYR A 83 22.23 -10.05 -7.01
N LYS A 84 21.07 -10.07 -6.36
CA LYS A 84 20.89 -10.61 -5.00
C LYS A 84 21.27 -12.09 -4.89
N VAL A 85 20.90 -12.91 -5.87
CA VAL A 85 21.22 -14.35 -5.82
C VAL A 85 22.69 -14.63 -6.11
N VAL A 86 23.37 -13.80 -6.93
CA VAL A 86 24.81 -13.95 -7.22
C VAL A 86 25.73 -13.34 -6.15
N THR A 87 25.24 -12.36 -5.39
CA THR A 87 25.94 -11.84 -4.21
C THR A 87 25.73 -12.71 -2.97
N HIS A 88 24.76 -13.63 -3.03
CA HIS A 88 24.25 -14.47 -1.94
C HIS A 88 23.52 -13.69 -0.83
N GLU A 89 22.82 -12.62 -1.21
CA GLU A 89 21.94 -11.85 -0.32
C GLU A 89 20.51 -12.42 -0.24
N LYS A 90 20.12 -13.29 -1.18
CA LYS A 90 18.80 -13.91 -1.24
C LYS A 90 18.87 -15.38 -1.66
N GLU A 91 18.10 -16.24 -1.00
CA GLU A 91 17.94 -17.65 -1.37
C GLU A 91 16.87 -17.83 -2.47
N PRO A 92 17.05 -18.77 -3.42
CA PRO A 92 18.21 -19.66 -3.56
C PRO A 92 19.46 -18.92 -4.04
N THR A 93 20.62 -19.22 -3.44
CA THR A 93 21.91 -18.68 -3.89
C THR A 93 22.38 -19.31 -5.20
N MET A 94 23.04 -18.51 -6.05
CA MET A 94 23.54 -18.93 -7.35
C MET A 94 24.96 -18.41 -7.60
N PRO A 95 25.89 -19.21 -8.16
CA PRO A 95 25.74 -20.63 -8.48
C PRO A 95 25.58 -21.53 -7.22
N PRO A 96 24.93 -22.69 -7.32
CA PRO A 96 24.69 -23.56 -6.17
C PRO A 96 25.96 -24.22 -5.60
N ASN A 97 27.06 -24.23 -6.37
CA ASN A 97 28.32 -24.88 -6.02
C ASN A 97 29.46 -23.86 -5.88
N GLY A 98 29.22 -22.78 -5.13
CA GLY A 98 30.21 -21.74 -4.87
C GLY A 98 29.77 -20.37 -5.37
N LYS A 99 30.50 -19.32 -4.96
CA LYS A 99 30.18 -17.94 -5.29
C LYS A 99 30.87 -17.51 -6.59
N LEU A 100 30.19 -16.65 -7.34
CA LEU A 100 30.79 -15.99 -8.51
C LEU A 100 31.97 -15.11 -8.07
N GLY A 101 32.99 -14.95 -8.92
CA GLY A 101 34.14 -14.10 -8.58
C GLY A 101 33.75 -12.62 -8.45
N ASP A 102 34.41 -11.88 -7.55
CA ASP A 102 34.09 -10.47 -7.28
C ASP A 102 34.11 -9.59 -8.54
N LYS A 103 35.01 -9.90 -9.48
CA LYS A 103 35.09 -9.20 -10.78
C LYS A 103 33.83 -9.40 -11.63
N ASP A 104 33.31 -10.62 -11.68
CA ASP A 104 32.10 -10.94 -12.46
C ASP A 104 30.87 -10.32 -11.79
N ILE A 105 30.80 -10.35 -10.45
CA ILE A 105 29.75 -9.65 -9.68
C ILE A 105 29.80 -8.15 -9.95
N ALA A 106 30.98 -7.53 -9.91
CA ALA A 106 31.15 -6.11 -10.22
C ALA A 106 30.76 -5.78 -11.67
N THR A 107 31.03 -6.69 -12.62
CA THR A 107 30.65 -6.54 -14.03
C THR A 107 29.13 -6.61 -14.19
N ILE A 108 28.46 -7.57 -13.54
CA ILE A 108 26.99 -7.65 -13.49
C ILE A 108 26.40 -6.39 -12.86
N LYS A 109 26.98 -5.91 -11.73
CA LYS A 109 26.55 -4.67 -11.08
C LYS A 109 26.63 -3.48 -12.02
N ALA A 110 27.76 -3.32 -12.70
CA ALA A 110 28.01 -2.22 -13.62
C ALA A 110 27.07 -2.27 -14.84
N TRP A 111 26.80 -3.46 -15.37
CA TRP A 111 25.84 -3.64 -16.47
C TRP A 111 24.41 -3.30 -16.06
N ILE A 112 23.97 -3.77 -14.90
CA ILE A 112 22.65 -3.42 -14.36
C ILE A 112 22.57 -1.92 -14.12
N ALA A 113 23.52 -1.33 -13.40
CA ALA A 113 23.56 0.11 -13.15
C ALA A 113 23.64 0.95 -14.44
N GLY A 114 24.28 0.42 -15.48
CA GLY A 114 24.37 1.03 -16.82
C GLY A 114 23.09 0.94 -17.65
N GLY A 115 22.03 0.32 -17.13
CA GLY A 115 20.74 0.21 -17.78
C GLY A 115 20.64 -0.93 -18.79
N LEU A 116 21.18 -2.10 -18.45
CA LEU A 116 20.95 -3.36 -19.16
C LEU A 116 21.20 -3.27 -20.68
N LEU A 117 22.32 -2.67 -21.08
CA LEU A 117 22.65 -2.51 -22.49
C LEU A 117 22.83 -3.88 -23.17
N GLU A 118 22.10 -4.17 -24.24
CA GLU A 118 22.29 -5.41 -25.01
C GLU A 118 23.66 -5.38 -25.72
N ASN A 119 23.92 -4.30 -26.45
CA ASN A 119 25.16 -4.02 -27.18
C ASN A 119 25.54 -2.53 -27.09
N SER A 120 26.67 -2.13 -27.68
CA SER A 120 27.23 -0.78 -27.58
C SER A 120 26.32 0.34 -28.14
N GLY A 121 25.42 -0.01 -29.08
CA GLY A 121 24.43 0.87 -29.69
C GLY A 121 23.08 0.91 -28.96
N SER A 122 22.88 0.08 -27.94
CA SER A 122 21.63 0.00 -27.21
C SER A 122 21.39 1.25 -26.35
N LYS A 123 20.11 1.59 -26.14
CA LYS A 123 19.71 2.61 -25.16
C LYS A 123 19.61 1.96 -23.79
N ALA A 124 20.04 2.69 -22.77
CA ALA A 124 19.88 2.26 -21.39
C ALA A 124 18.39 2.09 -21.06
N VAL A 125 18.02 0.90 -20.59
CA VAL A 125 16.74 0.59 -19.97
C VAL A 125 16.92 0.84 -18.49
N MET A 126 16.31 1.90 -17.96
CA MET A 126 16.31 2.19 -16.52
C MET A 126 15.01 1.66 -15.92
N SER A 127 15.09 1.19 -14.68
CA SER A 127 13.94 0.84 -13.87
C SER A 127 13.17 2.12 -13.57
N ASP A 128 11.91 2.16 -13.98
CA ASP A 128 10.96 3.23 -13.63
C ASP A 128 10.37 3.02 -12.21
N LYS A 129 10.89 2.06 -11.43
CA LYS A 129 10.36 1.74 -10.10
C LYS A 129 10.70 2.85 -9.10
N PRO A 130 9.71 3.41 -8.37
CA PRO A 130 9.95 4.44 -7.37
C PRO A 130 10.80 3.89 -6.21
N LYS A 131 11.96 4.52 -5.96
CA LYS A 131 12.72 4.33 -4.71
C LYS A 131 12.28 5.38 -3.69
N VAL A 132 11.23 5.09 -2.93
CA VAL A 132 10.73 6.01 -1.91
C VAL A 132 10.92 5.37 -0.55
N ASN A 133 11.88 5.87 0.22
CA ASN A 133 12.03 5.45 1.60
C ASN A 133 10.97 6.17 2.46
N LEU A 134 9.88 5.45 2.77
CA LEU A 134 8.82 5.91 3.66
C LEU A 134 9.05 5.49 5.12
N ALA A 135 10.13 4.76 5.41
CA ALA A 135 10.33 4.14 6.71
C ALA A 135 10.31 5.17 7.84
N LEU A 136 9.60 4.84 8.91
CA LEU A 136 9.60 5.62 10.14
C LEU A 136 10.63 5.10 11.14
N ASP A 137 11.03 6.00 12.05
CA ASP A 137 11.77 5.63 13.25
C ASP A 137 10.96 4.61 14.08
N PRO A 138 11.51 3.43 14.41
CA PRO A 138 10.87 2.44 15.27
C PRO A 138 10.34 3.00 16.59
N ASP A 139 11.02 4.01 17.16
CA ASP A 139 10.60 4.63 18.42
C ASP A 139 9.35 5.52 18.26
N SER A 140 8.96 5.86 17.03
CA SER A 140 7.77 6.66 16.72
C SER A 140 6.50 5.82 16.50
N LEU A 141 6.62 4.49 16.40
CA LEU A 141 5.49 3.61 16.06
C LEU A 141 4.39 3.66 17.12
N GLY A 142 3.15 3.81 16.67
CA GLY A 142 1.97 3.91 17.54
C GLY A 142 1.84 5.22 18.32
N LYS A 143 2.79 6.15 18.17
CA LYS A 143 2.76 7.46 18.84
C LYS A 143 2.17 8.52 17.91
N ARG A 144 1.53 9.52 18.51
CA ARG A 144 1.12 10.72 17.79
C ARG A 144 2.39 11.46 17.33
N PRO A 145 2.50 11.85 16.05
CA PRO A 145 3.62 12.65 15.57
C PRO A 145 3.67 14.01 16.26
N ASP A 146 4.88 14.54 16.42
CA ASP A 146 5.10 15.89 16.92
C ASP A 146 4.57 16.95 15.93
N GLY A 147 4.17 18.10 16.48
CA GLY A 147 3.68 19.24 15.71
C GLY A 147 2.16 19.21 15.44
N PRO A 148 1.68 20.08 14.54
CA PRO A 148 0.26 20.12 14.20
C PRO A 148 -0.16 18.81 13.49
N PRO A 149 -1.41 18.36 13.67
CA PRO A 149 -1.94 17.21 12.95
C PRO A 149 -1.77 17.34 11.43
N PRO A 150 -1.38 16.27 10.71
CA PRO A 150 -1.27 16.29 9.25
C PRO A 150 -2.61 16.66 8.60
N MET A 151 -2.61 17.72 7.80
CA MET A 151 -3.78 18.19 7.07
C MET A 151 -3.38 18.56 5.65
N PRO A 152 -4.32 18.45 4.67
CA PRO A 152 -4.16 19.07 3.38
C PRO A 152 -3.84 20.56 3.51
N VAL A 153 -2.82 21.01 2.80
CA VAL A 153 -2.52 22.44 2.60
C VAL A 153 -3.06 22.89 1.24
N GLU A 154 -3.00 24.18 0.93
CA GLU A 154 -3.66 24.83 -0.23
C GLU A 154 -3.29 24.26 -1.62
N VAL A 155 -2.35 23.31 -1.71
CA VAL A 155 -1.92 22.67 -2.97
C VAL A 155 -2.96 21.67 -3.52
N PHE A 156 -3.92 21.22 -2.71
CA PHE A 156 -4.96 20.30 -3.17
C PHE A 156 -5.97 20.96 -4.11
N SER A 157 -6.30 20.26 -5.20
CA SER A 157 -7.50 20.60 -5.99
C SER A 157 -8.74 20.50 -5.12
N LEU A 158 -9.57 21.54 -5.17
CA LEU A 158 -10.94 21.52 -4.64
C LEU A 158 -11.96 21.23 -5.75
N ASP A 159 -11.53 21.25 -7.01
CA ASP A 159 -12.37 20.88 -8.13
C ASP A 159 -12.49 19.36 -8.22
N PRO A 160 -13.73 18.83 -8.30
CA PRO A 160 -13.94 17.40 -8.42
C PRO A 160 -13.40 16.91 -9.76
N TYR A 161 -12.66 15.81 -9.71
CA TYR A 161 -12.15 15.13 -10.89
C TYR A 161 -13.29 14.55 -11.74
N VAL A 162 -14.34 14.03 -11.09
CA VAL A 162 -15.58 13.61 -11.73
C VAL A 162 -16.78 14.29 -11.06
N ARG A 163 -17.65 14.89 -11.87
CA ARG A 163 -18.98 15.35 -11.47
C ARG A 163 -20.03 14.41 -12.04
N THR A 164 -20.81 13.78 -11.17
CA THR A 164 -21.94 12.93 -11.57
C THR A 164 -23.25 13.68 -11.37
N ALA A 165 -24.25 13.39 -12.20
CA ALA A 165 -25.58 13.98 -12.08
C ALA A 165 -26.40 13.42 -10.89
N ARG A 166 -25.94 12.30 -10.30
CA ARG A 166 -26.56 11.64 -9.17
C ARG A 166 -25.49 11.24 -8.16
N THR A 167 -25.85 11.23 -6.88
CA THR A 167 -25.05 10.61 -5.84
C THR A 167 -24.93 9.11 -6.11
N SER A 168 -23.82 8.52 -5.68
CA SER A 168 -23.60 7.08 -5.72
C SER A 168 -23.01 6.64 -4.40
N ILE A 169 -23.19 5.36 -4.07
CA ILE A 169 -22.59 4.74 -2.89
C ILE A 169 -21.12 5.15 -2.71
N SER A 170 -20.76 5.52 -1.48
CA SER A 170 -19.36 5.68 -1.09
C SER A 170 -18.70 4.30 -1.07
N THR A 171 -17.61 4.15 -1.81
CA THR A 171 -16.95 2.85 -1.99
C THR A 171 -16.06 2.47 -0.81
N ALA A 172 -15.60 3.45 -0.02
CA ALA A 172 -14.79 3.25 1.17
C ALA A 172 -14.74 4.54 2.01
N MET A 173 -14.48 4.41 3.31
CA MET A 173 -14.22 5.54 4.21
C MET A 173 -13.03 5.25 5.12
N ALA A 174 -12.21 6.28 5.37
CA ALA A 174 -11.12 6.22 6.34
C ALA A 174 -10.99 7.55 7.08
N VAL A 175 -10.66 7.51 8.36
CA VAL A 175 -10.48 8.70 9.20
C VAL A 175 -9.02 8.79 9.60
N SER A 176 -8.46 10.00 9.55
CA SER A 176 -7.09 10.25 10.01
C SER A 176 -7.00 9.97 11.52
N PRO A 177 -5.96 9.28 11.99
CA PRO A 177 -5.82 8.96 13.41
C PRO A 177 -5.63 10.20 14.29
N TRP A 178 -5.09 11.29 13.74
CA TRP A 178 -4.64 12.46 14.53
C TRP A 178 -5.28 13.78 14.14
N SER A 179 -5.94 13.83 12.99
CA SER A 179 -6.41 15.07 12.38
C SER A 179 -7.92 15.04 12.19
N PRO A 180 -8.60 16.20 12.19
CA PRO A 180 -10.01 16.30 11.84
C PRO A 180 -10.21 16.11 10.34
N LEU A 181 -9.90 14.92 9.83
CA LEU A 181 -9.89 14.61 8.41
C LEU A 181 -10.51 13.23 8.16
N ILE A 182 -11.43 13.17 7.22
CA ILE A 182 -12.00 11.93 6.69
C ILE A 182 -11.81 11.88 5.18
N ALA A 183 -11.43 10.71 4.68
CA ALA A 183 -11.37 10.37 3.27
C ALA A 183 -12.61 9.53 2.91
N ILE A 184 -13.32 9.95 1.88
CA ILE A 184 -14.55 9.29 1.38
C ILE A 184 -14.35 8.95 -0.09
N GLY A 185 -14.44 7.66 -0.40
CA GLY A 185 -14.27 7.13 -1.76
C GLY A 185 -15.48 7.46 -2.62
N GLY A 186 -15.24 8.21 -3.70
CA GLY A 186 -16.23 8.48 -4.75
C GLY A 186 -15.84 7.80 -6.06
N GLN A 187 -16.60 8.10 -7.12
CA GLN A 187 -16.28 7.58 -8.45
C GLN A 187 -14.99 8.22 -8.97
N ARG A 188 -13.93 7.42 -9.13
CA ARG A 188 -12.61 7.84 -9.66
C ARG A 188 -11.94 8.97 -8.89
N GLN A 189 -12.32 9.16 -7.63
CA GLN A 189 -11.74 10.19 -6.76
C GLN A 189 -11.98 9.86 -5.29
N VAL A 190 -11.21 10.48 -4.41
CA VAL A 190 -11.43 10.46 -2.96
C VAL A 190 -11.62 11.90 -2.49
N LEU A 191 -12.73 12.14 -1.80
CA LEU A 191 -13.03 13.44 -1.20
C LEU A 191 -12.48 13.47 0.22
N LEU A 192 -11.64 14.46 0.51
CA LEU A 192 -11.15 14.73 1.85
C LEU A 192 -12.02 15.82 2.49
N TYR A 193 -12.63 15.53 3.63
CA TYR A 193 -13.43 16.47 4.39
C TYR A 193 -12.77 16.78 5.74
N ASN A 194 -12.76 18.05 6.12
CA ASN A 194 -12.44 18.43 7.48
C ASN A 194 -13.64 18.10 8.39
N THR A 195 -13.43 17.28 9.42
CA THR A 195 -14.53 16.80 10.29
C THR A 195 -15.02 17.82 11.31
N ASP A 196 -14.23 18.88 11.57
CA ASP A 196 -14.62 19.94 12.50
C ASP A 196 -15.46 21.00 11.79
N SER A 197 -15.04 21.42 10.59
CA SER A 197 -15.79 22.40 9.78
C SER A 197 -16.86 21.77 8.90
N LEU A 198 -16.78 20.46 8.63
CA LEU A 198 -17.63 19.72 7.71
C LEU A 198 -17.63 20.31 6.29
N THR A 199 -16.45 20.69 5.82
CA THR A 199 -16.18 21.23 4.47
C THR A 199 -15.11 20.40 3.77
N ILE A 200 -15.11 20.42 2.43
CA ILE A 200 -14.06 19.78 1.64
C ILE A 200 -12.71 20.44 1.96
N ALA A 201 -11.72 19.61 2.26
CA ALA A 201 -10.33 19.99 2.51
C ALA A 201 -9.42 19.68 1.30
N GLY A 202 -9.83 18.78 0.41
CA GLY A 202 -9.08 18.43 -0.79
C GLY A 202 -9.72 17.28 -1.56
N ILE A 203 -9.33 17.11 -2.82
CA ILE A 203 -9.77 15.99 -3.65
C ILE A 203 -8.55 15.28 -4.21
N VAL A 204 -8.49 13.96 -4.02
CA VAL A 204 -7.46 13.09 -4.59
C VAL A 204 -8.03 12.41 -5.84
N PRO A 205 -7.47 12.64 -7.04
CA PRO A 205 -7.91 11.93 -8.23
C PRO A 205 -7.50 10.45 -8.16
N TYR A 206 -8.37 9.56 -8.63
CA TYR A 206 -8.13 8.12 -8.70
C TYR A 206 -8.61 7.58 -10.05
N GLU A 207 -7.87 7.94 -11.10
CA GLU A 207 -8.36 7.87 -12.49
C GLU A 207 -8.60 6.45 -13.00
N GLU A 208 -7.87 5.49 -12.44
CA GLU A 208 -7.77 4.11 -12.92
C GLU A 208 -8.95 3.23 -12.48
N GLY A 209 -9.90 3.75 -11.70
CA GLY A 209 -11.11 3.02 -11.33
C GLY A 209 -11.80 3.51 -10.06
N TYR A 210 -12.26 2.57 -9.24
CA TYR A 210 -12.94 2.86 -7.97
C TYR A 210 -12.02 2.60 -6.78
N PRO A 211 -11.97 3.49 -5.79
CA PRO A 211 -11.24 3.26 -4.55
C PRO A 211 -12.06 2.34 -3.64
N HIS A 212 -11.74 1.05 -3.62
CA HIS A 212 -12.46 0.04 -2.83
C HIS A 212 -12.02 -0.04 -1.38
N SER A 213 -10.84 0.49 -1.06
CA SER A 213 -10.36 0.60 0.31
C SER A 213 -9.54 1.86 0.52
N LEU A 214 -9.69 2.44 1.70
CA LEU A 214 -8.96 3.62 2.15
C LEU A 214 -8.38 3.33 3.53
N LYS A 215 -7.15 3.77 3.78
CA LYS A 215 -6.54 3.70 5.11
C LYS A 215 -5.46 4.77 5.26
N PHE A 216 -5.52 5.54 6.35
CA PHE A 216 -4.45 6.45 6.70
C PHE A 216 -3.30 5.68 7.35
N SER A 217 -2.06 6.10 7.10
CA SER A 217 -0.89 5.61 7.83
C SER A 217 -1.00 5.93 9.33
N SER A 218 -0.24 5.21 10.15
CA SER A 218 -0.15 5.39 11.61
C SER A 218 0.14 6.84 12.02
N ASN A 219 0.97 7.55 11.25
CA ASN A 219 1.30 8.96 11.48
C ASN A 219 0.30 9.95 10.85
N GLY A 220 -0.70 9.48 10.11
CA GLY A 220 -1.74 10.29 9.47
C GLY A 220 -1.29 11.12 8.26
N LYS A 221 -0.01 11.05 7.84
CA LYS A 221 0.51 11.81 6.68
C LYS A 221 0.24 11.16 5.34
N LEU A 222 0.04 9.84 5.31
CA LEU A 222 -0.19 9.10 4.08
C LEU A 222 -1.61 8.56 4.03
N LEU A 223 -2.17 8.52 2.82
CA LEU A 223 -3.40 7.82 2.51
C LEU A 223 -3.09 6.71 1.51
N VAL A 224 -3.39 5.47 1.88
CA VAL A 224 -3.35 4.32 0.99
C VAL A 224 -4.73 4.14 0.38
N ILE A 225 -4.76 4.00 -0.93
CA ILE A 225 -5.96 3.75 -1.72
C ILE A 225 -5.77 2.45 -2.48
N GLY A 226 -6.51 1.41 -2.08
CA GLY A 226 -6.60 0.17 -2.84
C GLY A 226 -7.84 0.20 -3.73
N GLY A 227 -7.68 -0.11 -5.01
CA GLY A 227 -8.79 -0.04 -5.94
C GLY A 227 -8.47 -0.53 -7.33
N GLY A 228 -9.24 -0.04 -8.30
CA GLY A 228 -9.05 -0.29 -9.72
C GLY A 228 -10.36 -0.59 -10.45
N ARG A 229 -10.28 -1.36 -11.53
CA ARG A 229 -11.43 -1.83 -12.32
C ARG A 229 -11.37 -3.35 -12.42
N GLY A 230 -12.48 -3.98 -12.06
CA GLY A 230 -12.58 -5.44 -12.10
C GLY A 230 -12.30 -5.98 -13.50
N ALA A 231 -11.61 -7.13 -13.56
CA ALA A 231 -11.12 -7.75 -14.78
C ALA A 231 -10.27 -6.84 -15.70
N ASN A 232 -9.61 -5.81 -15.15
CA ASN A 232 -8.81 -4.87 -15.92
C ASN A 232 -7.50 -4.50 -15.19
N ILE A 233 -7.60 -3.84 -14.05
CA ILE A 233 -6.45 -3.34 -13.30
C ILE A 233 -6.79 -3.23 -11.82
N GLY A 234 -5.86 -3.61 -10.96
CA GLY A 234 -5.92 -3.38 -9.53
C GLY A 234 -4.55 -3.08 -8.97
N HIS A 235 -4.49 -2.08 -8.12
CA HIS A 235 -3.25 -1.66 -7.48
C HIS A 235 -3.56 -0.92 -6.18
N SER A 236 -2.51 -0.66 -5.40
CA SER A 236 -2.56 0.25 -4.26
C SER A 236 -1.74 1.50 -4.58
N THR A 237 -2.30 2.68 -4.39
CA THR A 237 -1.55 3.95 -4.43
C THR A 237 -1.35 4.51 -3.03
N VAL A 238 -0.26 5.25 -2.84
CA VAL A 238 0.04 5.99 -1.62
C VAL A 238 0.15 7.46 -1.95
N TRP A 239 -0.56 8.28 -1.19
CA TRP A 239 -0.62 9.73 -1.35
C TRP A 239 -0.10 10.42 -0.10
N ASP A 240 0.79 11.40 -0.27
CA ASP A 240 1.16 12.34 0.80
C ASP A 240 0.03 13.38 0.93
N ILE A 241 -0.78 13.24 1.98
CA ILE A 241 -1.95 14.11 2.18
C ILE A 241 -1.58 15.52 2.60
N THR A 242 -0.33 15.78 2.96
CA THR A 242 0.15 17.13 3.31
C THR A 242 0.66 17.90 2.10
N LYS A 243 0.89 17.21 0.97
CA LYS A 243 1.39 17.81 -0.28
C LYS A 243 0.42 17.66 -1.45
N GLY A 244 -0.47 16.67 -1.41
CA GLY A 244 -1.39 16.39 -2.52
C GLY A 244 -0.77 15.61 -3.65
N GLU A 245 0.25 14.80 -3.34
CA GLU A 245 1.05 14.11 -4.34
C GLU A 245 0.93 12.59 -4.19
N LYS A 246 0.79 11.88 -5.31
CA LYS A 246 0.96 10.43 -5.38
C LYS A 246 2.46 10.13 -5.30
N ILE A 247 2.89 9.39 -4.28
CA ILE A 247 4.31 9.09 -4.04
C ILE A 247 4.69 7.66 -4.40
N LEU A 248 3.74 6.72 -4.38
CA LEU A 248 4.00 5.32 -4.68
C LEU A 248 2.76 4.64 -5.28
N GLN A 249 2.99 3.67 -6.15
CA GLN A 249 1.99 2.73 -6.66
C GLN A 249 2.59 1.33 -6.65
N VAL A 250 1.86 0.35 -6.13
CA VAL A 250 2.26 -1.06 -6.10
C VAL A 250 1.14 -1.96 -6.58
N GLY A 251 1.55 -3.04 -7.27
CA GLY A 251 0.64 -3.99 -7.90
C GLY A 251 0.25 -3.61 -9.32
N ASP A 252 -0.13 -4.64 -10.07
CA ASP A 252 -0.70 -4.58 -11.42
C ASP A 252 -1.58 -5.83 -11.59
N ASP A 253 -2.50 -6.00 -10.63
CA ASP A 253 -3.38 -7.15 -10.56
C ASP A 253 -4.44 -7.05 -11.66
N LEU A 254 -4.83 -8.19 -12.24
CA LEU A 254 -5.85 -8.23 -13.31
C LEU A 254 -7.29 -8.01 -12.80
N ASP A 255 -7.46 -7.76 -11.51
CA ASP A 255 -8.75 -7.49 -10.87
C ASP A 255 -8.58 -6.43 -9.79
N ALA A 256 -9.67 -5.76 -9.42
CA ALA A 256 -9.62 -4.64 -8.49
C ALA A 256 -9.14 -5.09 -7.10
N VAL A 257 -8.28 -4.26 -6.49
CA VAL A 257 -7.84 -4.48 -5.11
C VAL A 257 -8.96 -4.09 -4.15
N MET A 258 -9.44 -5.04 -3.35
CA MET A 258 -10.58 -4.83 -2.45
C MET A 258 -10.16 -4.33 -1.07
N ALA A 259 -8.95 -4.65 -0.63
CA ALA A 259 -8.44 -4.25 0.67
C ALA A 259 -6.94 -4.00 0.61
N SER A 260 -6.53 -2.83 1.11
CA SER A 260 -5.13 -2.44 1.26
C SER A 260 -4.87 -1.82 2.62
N ASP A 261 -3.64 -1.96 3.09
CA ASP A 261 -3.12 -1.28 4.27
C ASP A 261 -1.60 -1.02 4.11
N ILE A 262 -1.08 -0.07 4.88
CA ILE A 262 0.37 0.21 5.01
C ILE A 262 0.81 -0.12 6.44
N SER A 263 1.98 -0.72 6.57
CA SER A 263 2.52 -1.07 7.88
C SER A 263 2.77 0.20 8.72
N PRO A 264 2.70 0.11 10.05
CA PRO A 264 2.92 1.27 10.93
C PRO A 264 4.28 1.94 10.74
N ASP A 265 5.30 1.16 10.37
CA ASP A 265 6.65 1.61 10.02
C ASP A 265 6.79 2.08 8.57
N GLN A 266 5.71 1.99 7.78
CA GLN A 266 5.61 2.37 6.38
C GLN A 266 6.57 1.65 5.43
N ARG A 267 7.14 0.52 5.86
CA ARG A 267 8.03 -0.30 5.03
C ARG A 267 7.28 -1.25 4.09
N PHE A 268 6.02 -1.56 4.39
CA PHE A 268 5.25 -2.53 3.64
C PHE A 268 3.84 -2.04 3.30
N ILE A 269 3.36 -2.43 2.12
CA ILE A 269 1.95 -2.37 1.76
C ILE A 269 1.45 -3.79 1.65
N ALA A 270 0.32 -4.11 2.26
CA ALA A 270 -0.36 -5.37 2.05
C ALA A 270 -1.67 -5.12 1.32
N HIS A 271 -1.98 -5.94 0.32
CA HIS A 271 -3.28 -5.88 -0.34
C HIS A 271 -3.83 -7.24 -0.75
N GLY A 272 -5.11 -7.29 -1.04
CA GLY A 272 -5.78 -8.48 -1.57
C GLY A 272 -7.08 -8.15 -2.30
N GLY A 273 -7.55 -9.14 -3.06
CA GLY A 273 -8.74 -8.98 -3.90
C GLY A 273 -9.33 -10.31 -4.38
N PRO A 274 -10.05 -10.28 -5.53
CA PRO A 274 -10.79 -11.42 -6.05
C PRO A 274 -9.95 -12.64 -6.45
N ASP A 275 -8.66 -12.43 -6.74
CA ASP A 275 -7.73 -13.49 -7.12
C ASP A 275 -7.30 -14.39 -5.94
N ARG A 276 -7.72 -14.01 -4.72
CA ARG A 276 -7.54 -14.75 -3.45
C ARG A 276 -6.10 -14.76 -2.94
N PHE A 277 -5.25 -13.88 -3.46
CA PHE A 277 -3.92 -13.67 -2.95
C PHE A 277 -3.92 -12.55 -1.90
N LEU A 278 -3.12 -12.74 -0.85
CA LEU A 278 -2.57 -11.65 -0.06
C LEU A 278 -1.17 -11.37 -0.58
N ARG A 279 -0.91 -10.15 -1.04
CA ARG A 279 0.43 -9.71 -1.45
C ARG A 279 0.95 -8.67 -0.46
N ILE A 280 2.23 -8.76 -0.13
CA ILE A 280 2.95 -7.78 0.68
C ILE A 280 4.08 -7.23 -0.19
N PHE A 281 4.14 -5.91 -0.32
CA PHE A 281 5.12 -5.18 -1.12
C PHE A 281 6.04 -4.38 -0.21
N SER A 282 7.30 -4.25 -0.59
CA SER A 282 8.20 -3.25 -0.02
C SER A 282 7.82 -1.88 -0.57
N THR A 283 7.70 -0.88 0.30
CA THR A 283 7.50 0.51 -0.13
C THR A 283 8.76 1.14 -0.71
N GLU A 284 9.94 0.65 -0.29
CA GLU A 284 11.23 1.13 -0.77
C GLU A 284 11.50 0.72 -2.21
N THR A 285 11.14 -0.51 -2.59
CA THR A 285 11.42 -1.04 -3.93
C THR A 285 10.18 -1.15 -4.83
N GLY A 286 8.98 -1.07 -4.24
CA GLY A 286 7.71 -1.35 -4.92
C GLY A 286 7.48 -2.83 -5.24
N GLU A 287 8.38 -3.73 -4.82
CA GLU A 287 8.35 -5.14 -5.21
C GLU A 287 7.57 -6.02 -4.22
N VAL A 288 7.00 -7.11 -4.73
CA VAL A 288 6.35 -8.13 -3.91
C VAL A 288 7.40 -8.87 -3.07
N VAL A 289 7.30 -8.75 -1.75
CA VAL A 289 8.11 -9.49 -0.77
C VAL A 289 7.45 -10.84 -0.45
N HIS A 290 6.11 -10.85 -0.33
CA HIS A 290 5.33 -12.07 -0.08
C HIS A 290 4.09 -12.15 -0.97
N LYS A 291 3.83 -13.35 -1.51
CA LYS A 291 2.63 -13.67 -2.30
C LYS A 291 1.97 -14.94 -1.74
N ILE A 292 0.89 -14.77 -0.99
CA ILE A 292 0.29 -15.81 -0.15
C ILE A 292 -1.03 -16.27 -0.76
N LYS A 293 -1.08 -17.52 -1.25
CA LYS A 293 -2.27 -18.18 -1.82
C LYS A 293 -2.87 -19.20 -0.86
N LYS A 294 -3.62 -18.73 0.14
CA LYS A 294 -4.23 -19.60 1.16
C LYS A 294 -5.70 -19.33 1.42
N HIS A 295 -6.24 -18.20 0.98
CA HIS A 295 -7.66 -17.90 1.06
C HIS A 295 -8.46 -18.77 0.08
N THR A 296 -9.65 -19.18 0.51
CA THR A 296 -10.55 -20.01 -0.30
C THR A 296 -11.44 -19.19 -1.24
N ASP A 297 -11.63 -17.91 -0.90
CA ASP A 297 -12.43 -16.93 -1.63
C ASP A 297 -11.76 -15.55 -1.54
N TRP A 298 -12.38 -14.51 -2.11
CA TRP A 298 -11.84 -13.15 -2.24
C TRP A 298 -11.31 -12.62 -0.91
N VAL A 299 -10.13 -12.01 -0.95
CA VAL A 299 -9.59 -11.30 0.23
C VAL A 299 -10.30 -9.96 0.31
N THR A 300 -11.14 -9.81 1.34
CA THR A 300 -12.05 -8.66 1.50
C THR A 300 -11.60 -7.67 2.56
N ALA A 301 -10.60 -8.02 3.38
CA ALA A 301 -10.04 -7.15 4.40
C ALA A 301 -8.58 -7.50 4.68
N VAL A 302 -7.76 -6.46 4.90
CA VAL A 302 -6.33 -6.56 5.23
C VAL A 302 -5.99 -5.46 6.25
N ARG A 303 -5.26 -5.82 7.33
CA ARG A 303 -4.71 -4.86 8.29
C ARG A 303 -3.38 -5.31 8.87
N PHE A 304 -2.43 -4.39 8.98
CA PHE A 304 -1.23 -4.60 9.81
C PHE A 304 -1.54 -4.43 11.30
N SER A 305 -0.82 -5.18 12.14
CA SER A 305 -0.83 -4.99 13.60
C SER A 305 -0.21 -3.65 13.97
N VAL A 306 -0.49 -3.17 15.19
CA VAL A 306 -0.04 -1.85 15.68
C VAL A 306 1.49 -1.70 15.69
N ASP A 307 2.21 -2.80 15.89
CA ASP A 307 3.68 -2.89 15.86
C ASP A 307 4.24 -3.29 14.49
N GLY A 308 3.39 -3.58 13.50
CA GLY A 308 3.79 -4.04 12.18
C GLY A 308 4.29 -5.48 12.12
N LYS A 309 4.35 -6.21 13.25
CA LYS A 309 4.84 -7.60 13.30
C LYS A 309 3.96 -8.57 12.51
N TYR A 310 2.66 -8.31 12.47
CA TYR A 310 1.69 -9.16 11.81
C TYR A 310 0.92 -8.41 10.73
N VAL A 311 0.46 -9.16 9.74
CA VAL A 311 -0.63 -8.77 8.85
C VAL A 311 -1.78 -9.76 9.02
N ALA A 312 -2.98 -9.25 9.24
CA ALA A 312 -4.19 -10.05 9.23
C ALA A 312 -4.92 -9.86 7.89
N SER A 313 -5.55 -10.94 7.42
CA SER A 313 -6.35 -10.95 6.20
C SER A 313 -7.64 -11.74 6.40
N GLY A 314 -8.75 -11.22 5.86
CA GLY A 314 -10.08 -11.82 5.96
C GLY A 314 -10.67 -12.07 4.58
N ASP A 315 -11.46 -13.13 4.43
CA ASP A 315 -12.08 -13.49 3.16
C ASP A 315 -13.61 -13.57 3.16
N ARG A 316 -14.13 -13.68 1.94
CA ARG A 316 -15.56 -13.79 1.62
C ARG A 316 -16.24 -15.06 2.15
N ASN A 317 -15.49 -16.12 2.44
CA ASN A 317 -16.03 -17.33 3.06
C ASN A 317 -15.96 -17.31 4.59
N GLY A 318 -15.45 -16.23 5.19
CA GLY A 318 -15.37 -16.07 6.64
C GLY A 318 -14.04 -16.49 7.24
N GLY A 319 -13.06 -16.89 6.43
CA GLY A 319 -11.70 -17.14 6.91
C GLY A 319 -11.03 -15.85 7.36
N LEU A 320 -10.40 -15.87 8.53
CA LEU A 320 -9.54 -14.81 9.04
C LEU A 320 -8.17 -15.43 9.35
N HIS A 321 -7.11 -14.95 8.73
CA HIS A 321 -5.76 -15.48 8.88
C HIS A 321 -4.82 -14.38 9.39
N VAL A 322 -3.88 -14.77 10.24
CA VAL A 322 -2.81 -13.89 10.73
C VAL A 322 -1.48 -14.43 10.27
N TRP A 323 -0.65 -13.56 9.71
CA TRP A 323 0.66 -13.86 9.14
C TRP A 323 1.71 -12.99 9.81
N GLU A 324 2.92 -13.50 9.94
CA GLU A 324 4.09 -12.68 10.21
C GLU A 324 4.34 -11.78 9.00
N THR A 325 4.56 -10.48 9.21
CA THR A 325 4.87 -9.55 8.11
C THR A 325 6.15 -9.96 7.39
N GLU A 326 7.16 -10.32 8.17
CA GLU A 326 8.37 -11.03 7.74
C GLU A 326 8.59 -12.18 8.75
N PRO A 327 8.81 -13.43 8.32
CA PRO A 327 9.07 -13.91 6.97
C PRO A 327 7.82 -14.32 6.14
N GLY A 328 6.60 -13.90 6.51
CA GLY A 328 5.37 -14.30 5.78
C GLY A 328 4.73 -15.61 6.26
N GLY A 329 5.18 -16.14 7.40
CA GLY A 329 4.67 -17.38 7.99
C GLY A 329 3.25 -17.22 8.56
N ARG A 330 2.40 -18.26 8.46
CA ARG A 330 1.06 -18.23 9.09
C ARG A 330 1.19 -18.45 10.60
N VAL A 331 0.66 -17.51 11.38
CA VAL A 331 0.64 -17.57 12.85
C VAL A 331 -0.56 -18.37 13.33
N CYS A 332 -1.77 -17.93 12.97
CA CYS A 332 -3.00 -18.57 13.39
C CYS A 332 -4.13 -18.31 12.38
N SER A 333 -5.30 -18.90 12.63
CA SER A 333 -6.49 -18.74 11.80
C SER A 333 -7.74 -18.81 12.66
N PHE A 334 -8.69 -17.95 12.33
CA PHE A 334 -10.01 -17.86 12.94
C PHE A 334 -11.07 -17.95 11.86
N SER A 335 -12.33 -18.03 12.26
CA SER A 335 -13.44 -18.08 11.32
C SER A 335 -14.69 -17.34 11.80
N HIS A 336 -15.43 -16.87 10.80
CA HIS A 336 -16.81 -16.45 10.86
C HIS A 336 -17.67 -17.40 10.03
N GLY A 337 -18.99 -17.33 10.20
CA GLY A 337 -19.93 -18.14 9.41
C GLY A 337 -20.22 -17.58 8.00
N ASN A 338 -19.67 -16.41 7.68
CA ASN A 338 -19.87 -15.69 6.42
C ASN A 338 -18.73 -14.66 6.23
N ARG A 339 -18.70 -13.97 5.09
CA ARG A 339 -17.73 -12.93 4.70
C ARG A 339 -17.28 -12.06 5.86
N VAL A 340 -15.98 -12.02 6.09
CA VAL A 340 -15.34 -11.02 6.95
C VAL A 340 -15.40 -9.67 6.24
N VAL A 341 -16.07 -8.68 6.84
CA VAL A 341 -16.21 -7.34 6.24
C VAL A 341 -15.14 -6.37 6.71
N GLY A 342 -14.44 -6.69 7.79
CA GLY A 342 -13.35 -5.88 8.32
C GLY A 342 -12.89 -6.37 9.67
N PHE A 343 -11.76 -5.85 10.10
CA PHE A 343 -11.20 -6.04 11.44
C PHE A 343 -10.26 -4.89 11.77
N GLU A 344 -10.02 -4.70 13.06
CA GLU A 344 -9.11 -3.70 13.60
C GLU A 344 -8.33 -4.29 14.78
N TRP A 345 -7.08 -3.88 14.91
CA TRP A 345 -6.21 -4.29 16.02
C TRP A 345 -6.49 -3.43 17.25
N ALA A 346 -6.77 -4.07 18.38
CA ALA A 346 -6.92 -3.40 19.67
C ALA A 346 -5.58 -3.27 20.41
N SER A 347 -4.68 -4.23 20.18
CA SER A 347 -3.29 -4.28 20.61
C SER A 347 -2.48 -5.06 19.56
N THR A 348 -1.22 -5.39 19.84
CA THR A 348 -0.38 -6.22 18.96
C THR A 348 -0.89 -7.66 18.79
N ASN A 349 -1.71 -8.15 19.73
CA ASN A 349 -2.19 -9.53 19.78
C ASN A 349 -3.72 -9.68 19.88
N ILE A 350 -4.47 -8.58 19.99
CA ILE A 350 -5.94 -8.61 20.04
C ILE A 350 -6.53 -8.04 18.76
N VAL A 351 -7.34 -8.86 18.08
CA VAL A 351 -8.05 -8.48 16.84
C VAL A 351 -9.55 -8.45 17.11
N VAL A 352 -10.20 -7.37 16.69
CA VAL A 352 -11.66 -7.27 16.67
C VAL A 352 -12.12 -7.33 15.22
N SER A 353 -13.06 -8.21 14.90
CA SER A 353 -13.54 -8.46 13.54
C SER A 353 -15.06 -8.41 13.47
N ALA A 354 -15.59 -8.18 12.27
CA ALA A 354 -17.01 -8.22 11.98
C ALA A 354 -17.30 -8.96 10.68
N SER A 355 -18.49 -9.55 10.60
CA SER A 355 -18.89 -10.37 9.46
C SER A 355 -20.34 -10.16 9.04
N MET A 356 -20.61 -10.50 7.78
CA MET A 356 -21.94 -10.66 7.21
C MET A 356 -22.78 -11.73 7.92
N ASP A 357 -22.20 -12.56 8.79
CA ASP A 357 -22.95 -13.46 9.67
C ASP A 357 -23.71 -12.71 10.78
N GLY A 358 -23.53 -11.38 10.85
CA GLY A 358 -24.21 -10.49 11.80
C GLY A 358 -23.48 -10.35 13.14
N THR A 359 -22.34 -11.05 13.30
CA THR A 359 -21.56 -11.03 14.54
C THR A 359 -20.31 -10.17 14.42
N ALA A 360 -19.85 -9.69 15.57
CA ALA A 360 -18.50 -9.23 15.77
C ALA A 360 -17.81 -10.08 16.84
N LYS A 361 -16.50 -10.28 16.69
CA LYS A 361 -15.71 -11.21 17.50
C LYS A 361 -14.39 -10.57 17.90
N ILE A 362 -13.93 -10.89 19.11
CA ILE A 362 -12.58 -10.56 19.61
C ILE A 362 -11.78 -11.86 19.67
N PHE A 363 -10.58 -11.83 19.12
CA PHE A 363 -9.62 -12.93 19.11
C PHE A 363 -8.32 -12.52 19.79
N ASN A 364 -7.67 -13.50 20.43
CA ASN A 364 -6.28 -13.39 20.87
C ASN A 364 -5.41 -14.21 19.91
N VAL A 365 -4.42 -13.55 19.31
CA VAL A 365 -3.50 -14.12 18.32
C VAL A 365 -2.52 -15.09 18.98
N ASP A 366 -1.94 -14.73 20.12
CA ASP A 366 -0.95 -15.55 20.84
C ASP A 366 -1.57 -16.84 21.38
N GLU A 367 -2.79 -16.74 21.89
CA GLU A 367 -3.55 -17.87 22.43
C GLU A 367 -4.31 -18.65 21.33
N ALA A 368 -4.30 -18.14 20.09
CA ALA A 368 -5.04 -18.68 18.96
C ALA A 368 -6.52 -19.03 19.29
N ARG A 369 -7.20 -18.19 20.08
CA ARG A 369 -8.59 -18.43 20.48
C ARG A 369 -9.49 -17.20 20.37
N GLN A 370 -10.78 -17.48 20.21
CA GLN A 370 -11.84 -16.48 20.37
C GLN A 370 -12.02 -16.13 21.85
N LEU A 371 -11.94 -14.83 22.17
CA LEU A 371 -12.20 -14.31 23.50
C LEU A 371 -13.69 -13.97 23.69
N LYS A 372 -14.32 -13.39 22.66
CA LYS A 372 -15.70 -12.91 22.73
C LYS A 372 -16.39 -12.95 21.37
N SER A 373 -17.70 -13.10 21.38
CA SER A 373 -18.59 -12.95 20.23
C SER A 373 -19.86 -12.24 20.67
N TRP A 374 -20.39 -11.33 19.85
CA TRP A 374 -21.70 -10.69 20.09
C TRP A 374 -22.42 -10.42 18.77
N SER A 375 -23.74 -10.27 18.85
CA SER A 375 -24.59 -9.90 17.73
C SER A 375 -24.46 -8.39 17.47
N ALA A 376 -23.86 -8.01 16.34
CA ALA A 376 -23.65 -6.61 15.97
C ALA A 376 -24.85 -6.07 15.19
N HIS A 377 -25.28 -6.76 14.13
CA HIS A 377 -26.39 -6.33 13.29
C HIS A 377 -27.20 -7.52 12.77
N SER A 378 -28.53 -7.48 12.94
CA SER A 378 -29.43 -8.43 12.28
C SER A 378 -29.37 -8.23 10.75
N GLY A 379 -29.34 -9.32 10.00
CA GLY A 379 -29.22 -9.29 8.53
C GLY A 379 -27.79 -9.12 7.99
N GLY A 380 -26.79 -9.03 8.87
CA GLY A 380 -25.37 -9.00 8.51
C GLY A 380 -24.70 -7.65 8.76
N THR A 381 -23.46 -7.69 9.23
CA THR A 381 -22.61 -6.50 9.44
C THR A 381 -21.94 -6.14 8.12
N SER A 382 -21.97 -4.85 7.76
CA SER A 382 -21.38 -4.29 6.54
C SER A 382 -20.00 -3.68 6.78
N SER A 383 -19.71 -3.17 7.99
CA SER A 383 -18.42 -2.56 8.30
C SER A 383 -18.08 -2.60 9.79
N ILE A 384 -16.79 -2.47 10.11
CA ILE A 384 -16.27 -2.19 11.45
C ILE A 384 -15.11 -1.20 11.34
N THR A 385 -15.01 -0.25 12.27
CA THR A 385 -13.87 0.66 12.41
C THR A 385 -13.66 0.98 13.88
N ARG A 386 -12.40 1.15 14.27
CA ARG A 386 -11.98 1.48 15.62
C ARG A 386 -11.38 2.88 15.65
N SER A 387 -11.77 3.66 16.65
CA SER A 387 -11.16 4.96 16.96
C SER A 387 -9.91 4.78 17.84
N MET A 388 -9.07 5.82 17.91
CA MET A 388 -7.84 5.78 18.71
C MET A 388 -8.08 5.62 20.21
N ASN A 389 -9.25 6.05 20.73
CA ASN A 389 -9.62 5.82 22.13
C ASN A 389 -10.18 4.40 22.40
N GLY A 390 -10.25 3.56 21.36
CA GLY A 390 -10.69 2.17 21.44
C GLY A 390 -12.17 1.92 21.23
N MET A 391 -12.99 2.95 21.05
CA MET A 391 -14.40 2.78 20.68
C MET A 391 -14.52 2.19 19.27
N LEU A 392 -15.54 1.36 19.07
CA LEU A 392 -15.83 0.69 17.80
C LEU A 392 -17.11 1.26 17.19
N VAL A 393 -17.13 1.42 15.89
CA VAL A 393 -18.35 1.68 15.12
C VAL A 393 -18.54 0.53 14.14
N THR A 394 -19.72 -0.09 14.17
CA THR A 394 -20.15 -1.05 13.14
C THR A 394 -21.34 -0.49 12.39
N SER A 395 -21.56 -0.98 11.17
CA SER A 395 -22.78 -0.73 10.41
C SER A 395 -23.31 -2.02 9.81
N GLY A 396 -24.60 -2.11 9.49
CA GLY A 396 -25.16 -3.35 8.94
C GLY A 396 -26.50 -3.20 8.24
N ARG A 397 -26.97 -4.31 7.66
CA ARG A 397 -28.15 -4.35 6.77
C ARG A 397 -29.48 -4.08 7.48
N ASN A 398 -29.49 -3.93 8.80
CA ASN A 398 -30.62 -3.45 9.58
C ASN A 398 -30.77 -1.91 9.56
N LYS A 399 -30.19 -1.22 8.56
CA LYS A 399 -30.20 0.24 8.40
C LYS A 399 -29.64 1.01 9.60
N ARG A 400 -28.66 0.45 10.29
CA ARG A 400 -28.09 1.06 11.50
C ARG A 400 -26.57 1.05 11.49
N ALA A 401 -26.00 2.10 12.07
CA ALA A 401 -24.68 2.04 12.70
C ALA A 401 -24.83 1.92 14.21
N THR A 402 -23.84 1.32 14.87
CA THR A 402 -23.82 1.15 16.32
C THR A 402 -22.43 1.51 16.84
N LEU A 403 -22.38 2.36 17.86
CA LEU A 403 -21.19 2.68 18.64
C LEU A 403 -21.09 1.72 19.82
N TRP A 404 -19.92 1.13 20.01
CA TRP A 404 -19.59 0.18 21.07
C TRP A 404 -18.35 0.64 21.82
N ASP A 405 -18.22 0.25 23.09
CA ASP A 405 -16.90 0.28 23.73
C ASP A 405 -15.97 -0.82 23.20
N ALA A 406 -14.72 -0.77 23.62
CA ALA A 406 -13.67 -1.72 23.23
C ALA A 406 -14.03 -3.18 23.58
N ASN A 407 -14.96 -3.41 24.52
CA ASN A 407 -15.39 -4.74 24.92
C ASN A 407 -16.64 -5.21 24.16
N GLY A 408 -17.15 -4.45 23.19
CA GLY A 408 -18.35 -4.79 22.43
C GLY A 408 -19.65 -4.56 23.20
N VAL A 409 -19.67 -3.65 24.19
CA VAL A 409 -20.92 -3.21 24.81
C VAL A 409 -21.49 -2.02 24.03
N ALA A 410 -22.72 -2.17 23.54
CA ALA A 410 -23.40 -1.13 22.77
C ALA A 410 -23.60 0.13 23.62
N LYS A 411 -23.26 1.29 23.05
CA LYS A 411 -23.44 2.61 23.65
C LYS A 411 -24.55 3.39 22.97
N ARG A 412 -24.63 3.31 21.63
CA ARG A 412 -25.59 4.08 20.84
C ARG A 412 -25.84 3.45 19.49
N SER A 413 -27.01 3.73 18.92
CA SER A 413 -27.35 3.35 17.55
C SER A 413 -27.79 4.58 16.75
N PHE A 414 -27.43 4.60 15.47
CA PHE A 414 -27.72 5.66 14.52
C PHE A 414 -28.47 5.03 13.36
N THR A 415 -29.62 5.59 12.97
CA THR A 415 -30.49 5.01 11.94
C THR A 415 -30.28 5.74 10.62
N PHE A 416 -30.09 4.98 9.55
CA PHE A 416 -30.07 5.48 8.19
C PHE A 416 -31.51 5.48 7.67
N PRO A 417 -32.11 6.66 7.40
CA PRO A 417 -33.52 6.76 7.03
C PRO A 417 -33.78 6.21 5.62
N ASP A 418 -32.85 6.44 4.70
CA ASP A 418 -33.09 6.25 3.28
C ASP A 418 -32.75 4.80 2.85
N ASP A 419 -31.49 4.39 2.93
CA ASP A 419 -31.07 3.01 2.58
C ASP A 419 -30.14 2.36 3.64
N ILE A 420 -29.71 1.13 3.39
CA ILE A 420 -28.73 0.43 4.22
C ILE A 420 -27.38 1.16 4.18
N PRO A 421 -26.63 1.17 5.30
CA PRO A 421 -25.30 1.75 5.33
C PRO A 421 -24.33 0.95 4.46
N ALA A 422 -23.49 1.67 3.73
CA ALA A 422 -22.28 1.15 3.12
C ALA A 422 -21.18 1.00 4.18
N GLN A 423 -20.92 2.06 4.95
CA GLN A 423 -19.93 2.08 6.03
C GLN A 423 -20.29 3.16 7.05
N ALA A 424 -19.83 2.99 8.30
CA ALA A 424 -19.78 4.04 9.31
C ALA A 424 -18.47 4.01 10.09
N VAL A 425 -17.96 5.19 10.44
CA VAL A 425 -16.67 5.41 11.08
C VAL A 425 -16.78 6.47 12.18
N PRO A 426 -16.00 6.38 13.28
CA PRO A 426 -15.86 7.46 14.25
C PRO A 426 -14.92 8.55 13.74
N SER A 427 -15.14 9.82 14.12
CA SER A 427 -14.13 10.87 13.92
C SER A 427 -12.83 10.58 14.70
N HIS A 428 -11.75 11.28 14.37
CA HIS A 428 -10.44 11.11 15.01
C HIS A 428 -10.47 11.20 16.55
N ASP A 429 -11.34 12.08 17.08
CA ASP A 429 -11.57 12.29 18.51
C ASP A 429 -12.78 11.51 19.06
N ALA A 430 -13.42 10.69 18.21
CA ALA A 430 -14.63 9.91 18.47
C ALA A 430 -15.85 10.73 18.96
N LYS A 431 -15.87 12.06 18.74
CA LYS A 431 -17.03 12.90 19.07
C LYS A 431 -18.13 12.82 18.03
N LEU A 432 -17.81 12.42 16.80
CA LEU A 432 -18.77 12.22 15.72
C LEU A 432 -18.78 10.75 15.26
N VAL A 433 -19.92 10.32 14.76
CA VAL A 433 -20.05 9.13 13.92
C VAL A 433 -20.47 9.60 12.54
N ILE A 434 -19.71 9.21 11.52
CA ILE A 434 -19.92 9.60 10.13
C ILE A 434 -20.19 8.32 9.34
N GLY A 435 -21.27 8.27 8.58
CA GLY A 435 -21.57 7.09 7.78
C GLY A 435 -22.26 7.43 6.48
N SER A 436 -22.14 6.54 5.51
CA SER A 436 -22.75 6.68 4.19
C SER A 436 -23.73 5.56 3.91
N ASP A 437 -24.82 5.85 3.22
CA ASP A 437 -25.75 4.83 2.70
C ASP A 437 -25.47 4.46 1.23
N TRP A 438 -26.28 3.55 0.70
CA TRP A 438 -26.21 3.08 -0.68
C TRP A 438 -26.72 4.09 -1.72
N GLU A 439 -27.44 5.14 -1.29
CA GLU A 439 -27.79 6.28 -2.15
C GLU A 439 -26.65 7.31 -2.25
N GLY A 440 -25.60 7.15 -1.43
CA GLY A 440 -24.44 8.03 -1.40
C GLY A 440 -24.58 9.21 -0.45
N MET A 441 -25.64 9.26 0.35
CA MET A 441 -25.81 10.31 1.35
C MET A 441 -24.85 10.05 2.52
N VAL A 442 -24.12 11.08 2.95
CA VAL A 442 -23.23 11.00 4.10
C VAL A 442 -23.85 11.72 5.29
N TYR A 443 -24.10 11.00 6.36
CA TYR A 443 -24.68 11.49 7.60
C TYR A 443 -23.58 11.70 8.63
N VAL A 444 -23.70 12.80 9.38
CA VAL A 444 -22.81 13.13 10.49
C VAL A 444 -23.65 13.23 11.75
N TRP A 445 -23.38 12.39 12.73
CA TRP A 445 -24.05 12.40 14.03
C TRP A 445 -23.09 12.77 15.15
N ASN A 446 -23.60 13.44 16.17
CA ASN A 446 -22.91 13.57 17.44
C ASN A 446 -22.93 12.21 18.16
N ALA A 447 -21.75 11.70 18.53
CA ALA A 447 -21.61 10.38 19.15
C ALA A 447 -22.18 10.31 20.58
N ALA A 448 -22.22 11.45 21.29
CA ALA A 448 -22.62 11.54 22.69
C ALA A 448 -24.14 11.58 22.88
N ASP A 449 -24.89 12.19 21.97
CA ASP A 449 -26.37 12.26 22.07
C ASP A 449 -27.11 11.56 20.92
N GLY A 450 -26.45 11.30 19.79
CA GLY A 450 -27.04 10.64 18.62
C GLY A 450 -27.76 11.58 17.66
N LYS A 451 -27.73 12.90 17.89
CA LYS A 451 -28.37 13.86 17.00
C LYS A 451 -27.61 14.01 15.70
N GLU A 452 -28.34 14.08 14.60
CA GLU A 452 -27.78 14.41 13.30
C GLU A 452 -27.32 15.87 13.32
N VAL A 453 -26.05 16.07 12.95
CA VAL A 453 -25.38 17.39 12.91
C VAL A 453 -25.47 17.97 11.50
N LYS A 454 -25.22 17.15 10.48
CA LYS A 454 -25.18 17.57 9.07
C LYS A 454 -25.30 16.37 8.14
N ARG A 455 -25.74 16.63 6.90
CA ARG A 455 -25.55 15.73 5.76
C ARG A 455 -24.54 16.34 4.78
N LEU A 456 -23.61 15.53 4.28
CA LEU A 456 -22.68 15.92 3.22
C LEU A 456 -23.20 15.37 1.89
N SER A 457 -23.15 16.20 0.84
CA SER A 457 -23.65 15.89 -0.50
C SER A 457 -22.64 16.28 -1.56
#